data_AF-A0A7W6LVH2-F1
#
_entry.id   AF-A0A7W6LVH2-F1
#
_cell.length_a   1.000
_cell.length_b   1.000
_cell.length_c   1.000
_cell.angle_alpha   90.00
_cell.angle_beta   90.00
_cell.angle_gamma   90.00
#
_symmetry.space_group_name_H-M   'P 1'
#
loop_
_entity.id
_entity.type
_entity.pdbx_description
1 polymer ?
#
loop_
_entity_poly.entity_id
_entity_poly.type
_entity_poly.pdbx_seq_one_letter_code
_entity_poly.pdbx_strand_id
1 'polypeptide(L)'
;MRKPLAVSASVALLATFAPAPALASDFGCQVLLCLSNPGGPTQYQQCVPPISKLWRQLALGKPFPSCTAGGVVKTKVRNKDSSTRRRVEMTYADGRVVTYSLAGIERAASNEAVGQVRSQ
;
A
#
# COMPACT_ATOMS: atom_id res chain seq x y z
N MET A 1 -63.83 25.34 13.62
CA MET A 1 -63.00 24.26 14.20
C MET A 1 -61.63 24.29 13.55
N ARG A 2 -60.56 24.62 14.30
CA ARG A 2 -59.17 24.64 13.82
C ARG A 2 -58.50 23.34 14.29
N LYS A 3 -58.05 22.49 13.37
CA LYS A 3 -57.28 21.28 13.71
C LYS A 3 -55.79 21.63 13.68
N PRO A 4 -55.00 21.29 14.72
CA PRO A 4 -53.57 21.57 14.71
C PRO A 4 -52.85 20.60 13.78
N LEU A 5 -52.03 21.13 12.86
CA LEU A 5 -51.08 20.33 12.09
C LEU A 5 -50.00 19.81 13.04
N ALA A 6 -49.89 18.49 13.13
CA ALA A 6 -48.77 17.82 13.78
C ALA A 6 -47.50 18.02 12.93
N VAL A 7 -46.53 18.76 13.45
CA VAL A 7 -45.21 18.89 12.83
C VAL A 7 -44.38 17.68 13.26
N SER A 8 -44.24 16.71 12.35
CA SER A 8 -43.33 15.57 12.52
C SER A 8 -41.89 16.04 12.24
N ALA A 9 -41.13 16.34 13.30
CA ALA A 9 -39.71 16.61 13.20
C ALA A 9 -38.94 15.30 12.99
N SER A 10 -38.74 14.90 11.73
CA SER A 10 -37.85 13.79 11.39
C SER A 10 -36.40 14.26 11.51
N VAL A 11 -35.75 13.93 12.62
CA VAL A 11 -34.30 14.10 12.80
C VAL A 11 -33.58 13.09 11.91
N ALA A 12 -33.08 13.55 10.76
CA ALA A 12 -32.21 12.75 9.91
C ALA A 12 -30.83 12.64 10.57
N LEU A 13 -30.51 11.48 11.16
CA LEU A 13 -29.15 11.16 11.58
C LEU A 13 -28.28 10.98 10.32
N LEU A 14 -27.52 12.01 9.97
CA LEU A 14 -26.44 11.91 9.00
C LEU A 14 -25.27 11.14 9.65
N ALA A 15 -25.24 9.82 9.46
CA ALA A 15 -24.09 9.01 9.83
C ALA A 15 -22.91 9.37 8.91
N THR A 16 -21.99 10.19 9.41
CA THR A 16 -20.71 10.46 8.72
C THR A 16 -19.87 9.18 8.73
N PHE A 17 -19.86 8.45 7.61
CA PHE A 17 -18.87 7.40 7.36
C PHE A 17 -17.50 8.07 7.19
N ALA A 18 -16.78 8.26 8.29
CA ALA A 18 -15.37 8.60 8.23
C ALA A 18 -14.59 7.35 7.77
N PRO A 19 -13.76 7.43 6.70
CA PRO A 19 -12.90 6.32 6.35
C PRO A 19 -11.97 6.02 7.53
N ALA A 20 -11.93 4.75 7.96
CA ALA A 20 -11.00 4.34 8.99
C ALA A 20 -9.57 4.64 8.52
N PRO A 21 -8.69 5.17 9.39
CA PRO A 21 -7.29 5.35 9.02
C PRO A 21 -6.72 4.00 8.61
N ALA A 22 -6.10 3.93 7.45
CA ALA A 22 -5.36 2.75 7.02
C ALA A 22 -4.14 2.61 7.93
N LEU A 23 -4.24 1.84 9.01
CA LEU A 23 -3.11 1.51 9.88
C LEU A 23 -2.21 0.49 9.15
N ALA A 24 -1.34 0.98 8.27
CA ALA A 24 -0.17 0.21 7.87
C ALA A 24 0.79 0.17 9.08
N SER A 25 1.50 -0.96 9.27
CA SER A 25 2.68 -0.95 10.14
C SER A 25 3.73 -0.06 9.49
N ASP A 26 3.75 1.22 9.87
CA ASP A 26 4.69 2.21 9.33
C ASP A 26 6.13 1.74 9.51
N PHE A 27 6.41 1.03 10.62
CA PHE A 27 7.73 0.50 10.91
C PHE A 27 8.22 -0.50 9.85
N GLY A 28 7.41 -1.51 9.50
CA GLY A 28 7.83 -2.54 8.55
C GLY A 28 8.02 -1.97 7.15
N CYS A 29 7.15 -1.04 6.74
CA CYS A 29 7.25 -0.40 5.44
C CYS A 29 8.40 0.61 5.37
N GLN A 30 8.66 1.34 6.45
CA GLN A 30 9.83 2.22 6.54
C GLN A 30 11.13 1.41 6.48
N VAL A 31 11.20 0.25 7.16
CA VAL A 31 12.34 -0.68 7.05
C VAL A 31 12.54 -1.16 5.62
N LEU A 32 11.48 -1.65 4.97
CA LEU A 32 11.57 -2.18 3.60
C LEU A 32 12.03 -1.11 2.61
N LEU A 33 11.49 0.11 2.73
CA LEU A 33 11.87 1.23 1.90
C LEU A 33 13.32 1.64 2.12
N CYS A 34 13.76 1.75 3.37
CA CYS A 34 15.13 2.11 3.71
C CYS A 34 16.15 1.05 3.24
N LEU A 35 15.86 -0.24 3.39
CA LEU A 35 16.71 -1.33 2.89
C LEU A 35 16.84 -1.33 1.36
N SER A 36 15.85 -0.79 0.64
CA SER A 36 15.83 -0.71 -0.82
C SER A 36 16.69 0.45 -1.36
N ASN A 37 17.27 1.28 -0.49
CA ASN A 37 18.12 2.39 -0.91
C ASN A 37 19.52 1.90 -1.35
N PRO A 38 19.94 2.12 -2.61
CA PRO A 38 21.20 1.58 -3.15
C PRO A 38 22.47 2.12 -2.46
N GLY A 39 22.46 3.35 -1.93
CA GLY A 39 23.60 3.89 -1.17
C GLY A 39 23.60 3.47 0.32
N GLY A 40 22.75 2.52 0.69
CA GLY A 40 22.76 1.85 1.98
C GLY A 40 21.55 2.21 2.86
N PRO A 41 21.22 1.33 3.83
CA PRO A 41 19.98 1.42 4.58
C PRO A 41 19.92 2.62 5.53
N THR A 42 21.04 3.28 5.82
CA THR A 42 21.13 4.44 6.72
C THR A 42 21.70 5.69 6.06
N GLN A 43 21.78 5.74 4.73
CA GLN A 43 22.28 6.93 4.00
C GLN A 43 21.49 8.19 4.38
N TYR A 44 20.17 8.04 4.55
CA TYR A 44 19.29 9.13 4.95
C TYR A 44 19.00 9.09 6.46
N GLN A 45 18.96 10.26 7.08
CA GLN A 45 18.78 10.38 8.54
C GLN A 45 17.44 9.78 9.01
N GLN A 46 16.37 9.92 8.22
CA GLN A 46 15.08 9.31 8.53
C GLN A 46 15.10 7.76 8.54
N CYS A 47 16.14 7.14 7.98
CA CYS A 47 16.32 5.70 7.96
C CYS A 47 17.18 5.17 9.10
N VAL A 48 17.89 6.02 9.85
CA VAL A 48 18.71 5.58 10.99
C VAL A 48 17.83 4.95 12.09
N PRO A 49 16.79 5.62 12.62
CA PRO A 49 15.96 5.04 13.69
C PRO A 49 15.28 3.69 13.34
N PRO A 50 14.60 3.51 12.19
CA PRO A 50 13.93 2.25 11.86
C PRO A 50 14.93 1.11 11.64
N ILE A 51 16.08 1.37 11.02
CA ILE A 51 17.10 0.34 10.77
C ILE A 51 17.81 -0.07 12.06
N SER A 52 18.15 0.87 12.94
CA SER A 52 18.68 0.52 14.26
C SER A 52 17.70 -0.31 15.09
N LYS A 53 16.39 0.01 15.02
CA LYS A 53 15.34 -0.79 15.66
C LYS A 53 15.22 -2.19 15.04
N LEU A 54 15.31 -2.31 13.72
CA LEU A 54 15.34 -3.60 13.03
C LEU A 54 16.47 -4.49 13.59
N TRP A 55 17.71 -3.99 13.60
CA TRP A 55 18.86 -4.77 14.08
C TRP A 55 18.70 -5.21 15.53
N ARG A 56 18.17 -4.35 16.40
CA ARG A 56 17.86 -4.72 17.79
C ARG A 56 16.81 -5.82 17.87
N GLN A 57 15.75 -5.76 17.06
CA GLN A 57 14.71 -6.79 17.06
C GLN A 57 15.26 -8.14 16.56
N LEU A 58 16.04 -8.13 15.48
CA LEU A 58 16.67 -9.34 14.94
C LEU A 58 17.68 -9.95 15.92
N ALA A 59 18.47 -9.13 16.61
CA ALA A 59 19.40 -9.59 17.65
C ALA A 59 18.69 -10.28 18.83
N LEU A 60 17.43 -9.92 19.10
CA LEU A 60 16.58 -10.56 20.10
C LEU A 60 15.81 -11.78 19.56
N GLY A 61 16.11 -12.23 18.35
CA GLY A 61 15.42 -13.36 17.70
C GLY A 61 13.98 -13.08 17.25
N LYS A 62 13.58 -11.80 17.16
CA LYS A 62 12.25 -11.44 16.66
C LYS A 62 12.19 -11.60 15.13
N PRO A 63 11.01 -11.93 14.57
CA PRO A 63 10.84 -12.05 13.12
C PRO A 63 11.04 -10.70 12.41
N PHE A 64 11.37 -10.77 11.11
CA PHE A 64 11.42 -9.59 10.24
C PHE A 64 10.05 -8.89 10.21
N PRO A 65 10.00 -7.54 10.27
CA PRO A 65 8.73 -6.83 10.32
C PRO A 65 7.95 -7.00 9.01
N SER A 66 6.66 -7.29 9.13
CA SER A 66 5.77 -7.32 7.97
C SER A 66 5.41 -5.90 7.53
N CYS A 67 5.39 -5.67 6.21
CA CYS A 67 4.89 -4.44 5.58
C CYS A 67 3.67 -4.77 4.72
N THR A 68 2.54 -4.14 5.01
CA THR A 68 1.34 -4.19 4.16
C THR A 68 1.26 -2.88 3.38
N ALA A 69 2.15 -2.72 2.39
CA ALA A 69 2.23 -1.51 1.58
C ALA A 69 0.86 -1.21 0.94
N GLY A 70 0.30 -0.03 1.22
CA GLY A 70 -0.98 0.41 0.64
C GLY A 70 -2.19 -0.46 1.00
N GLY A 71 -2.11 -1.28 2.05
CA GLY A 71 -3.23 -2.11 2.50
C GLY A 71 -3.48 -3.36 1.66
N VAL A 72 -2.59 -3.76 0.74
CA VAL A 72 -2.78 -4.99 -0.05
C VAL A 72 -2.59 -6.22 0.82
N VAL A 73 -3.65 -7.04 0.95
CA VAL A 73 -3.65 -8.26 1.76
C VAL A 73 -3.59 -9.54 0.94
N LYS A 74 -3.89 -9.46 -0.36
CA LYS A 74 -3.83 -10.62 -1.28
C LYS A 74 -3.62 -10.17 -2.71
N THR A 75 -2.80 -10.91 -3.45
CA THR A 75 -2.58 -10.69 -4.89
C THR A 75 -2.84 -11.98 -5.67
N LYS A 76 -3.52 -11.87 -6.82
CA LYS A 76 -3.73 -12.99 -7.74
C LYS A 76 -3.45 -12.58 -9.17
N VAL A 77 -2.44 -13.21 -9.77
CA VAL A 77 -2.11 -13.01 -11.19
C VAL A 77 -2.99 -13.92 -12.05
N ARG A 78 -3.61 -13.35 -13.09
CA ARG A 78 -4.40 -14.07 -14.09
C ARG A 78 -3.73 -13.96 -15.45
N ASN A 79 -3.94 -14.98 -16.29
CA ASN A 79 -3.32 -15.08 -17.62
C ASN A 79 -1.80 -14.86 -17.55
N LYS A 80 -1.14 -15.51 -16.58
CA LYS A 80 0.28 -15.29 -16.28
C LYS A 80 1.14 -15.40 -17.53
N ASP A 81 0.84 -16.30 -18.47
CA ASP A 81 1.70 -16.55 -19.62
C ASP A 81 1.37 -15.66 -20.84
N SER A 82 0.38 -14.75 -20.73
CA SER A 82 -0.02 -13.87 -21.85
C SER A 82 0.50 -12.46 -21.68
N SER A 83 1.40 -12.03 -22.56
CA SER A 83 1.92 -10.65 -22.59
C SER A 83 0.85 -9.58 -22.89
N THR A 84 -0.30 -9.95 -23.47
CA THR A 84 -1.38 -9.03 -23.84
C THR A 84 -2.58 -9.06 -22.91
N ARG A 85 -2.76 -10.13 -22.12
CA ARG A 85 -3.93 -10.32 -21.25
C ARG A 85 -3.60 -10.53 -19.77
N ARG A 86 -2.32 -10.53 -19.40
CA ARG A 86 -1.89 -10.66 -18.01
C ARG A 86 -2.48 -9.51 -17.19
N ARG A 87 -3.02 -9.83 -16.02
CA ARG A 87 -3.57 -8.86 -15.06
C ARG A 87 -3.32 -9.32 -13.63
N VAL A 88 -3.31 -8.39 -12.70
CA VAL A 88 -3.21 -8.66 -11.27
C VAL A 88 -4.47 -8.16 -10.56
N GLU A 89 -5.13 -9.07 -9.84
CA GLU A 89 -6.19 -8.77 -8.91
C GLU A 89 -5.55 -8.52 -7.54
N MET A 90 -5.66 -7.30 -7.02
CA MET A 90 -5.21 -6.91 -5.68
C MET A 90 -6.42 -6.79 -4.76
N THR A 91 -6.42 -7.51 -3.64
CA THR A 91 -7.38 -7.37 -2.55
C THR A 91 -6.75 -6.52 -1.46
N TYR A 92 -7.48 -5.53 -1.00
CA TYR A 92 -7.07 -4.58 0.02
C TYR A 92 -7.74 -4.88 1.37
N ALA A 93 -7.13 -4.41 2.46
CA ALA A 93 -7.61 -4.58 3.84
C ALA A 93 -8.96 -3.88 4.08
N ASP A 94 -9.27 -2.85 3.29
CA ASP A 94 -10.57 -2.15 3.27
C ASP A 94 -11.67 -2.94 2.53
N GLY A 95 -11.37 -4.15 2.06
CA GLY A 95 -12.29 -5.01 1.31
C GLY A 95 -12.35 -4.71 -0.19
N ARG A 96 -11.66 -3.67 -0.67
CA ARG A 96 -11.65 -3.30 -2.08
C ARG A 96 -10.86 -4.35 -2.88
N VAL A 97 -11.32 -4.62 -4.09
CA VAL A 97 -10.59 -5.45 -5.05
C VAL A 97 -10.35 -4.63 -6.31
N VAL A 98 -9.09 -4.38 -6.64
CA VAL A 98 -8.72 -3.62 -7.83
C VAL A 98 -7.94 -4.52 -8.78
N THR A 99 -8.32 -4.51 -10.05
CA THR A 99 -7.65 -5.26 -11.09
C THR A 99 -6.83 -4.32 -11.95
N TYR A 100 -5.53 -4.58 -12.05
CA TYR A 100 -4.61 -3.83 -12.89
C TYR A 100 -4.18 -4.68 -14.09
N SER A 101 -4.20 -4.09 -15.29
CA SER A 101 -3.62 -4.72 -16.47
C SER A 101 -2.10 -4.74 -16.36
N LEU A 102 -1.49 -5.87 -16.69
CA LEU A 102 -0.04 -6.02 -16.85
C LEU A 102 0.31 -6.28 -18.33
N ALA A 103 -0.61 -5.95 -19.25
CA ALA A 103 -0.38 -6.10 -20.67
C ALA A 103 0.82 -5.24 -21.11
N GLY A 104 1.81 -5.87 -21.74
CA GLY A 104 3.00 -5.20 -22.25
C GLY A 104 3.99 -4.71 -21.19
N ILE A 105 3.86 -5.11 -19.92
CA ILE A 105 4.71 -4.60 -18.83
C ILE A 105 6.21 -4.89 -19.01
N GLU A 106 6.54 -5.98 -19.71
CA GLU A 106 7.92 -6.35 -20.06
C GLU A 106 8.61 -5.25 -20.91
N ARG A 107 7.84 -4.48 -21.70
CA ARG A 107 8.38 -3.35 -22.47
C ARG A 107 8.67 -2.13 -21.60
N ALA A 108 7.93 -1.93 -20.51
CA ALA A 108 8.20 -0.84 -19.57
C ALA A 108 9.56 -1.07 -18.88
N ALA A 109 9.81 -2.28 -18.39
CA ALA A 109 11.08 -2.65 -17.77
C ALA A 109 12.29 -2.49 -18.72
N SER A 110 12.09 -2.79 -20.01
CA SER A 110 13.14 -2.65 -21.04
C SER A 110 13.48 -1.18 -21.34
N ASN A 111 12.48 -0.27 -21.29
CA ASN A 111 12.69 1.15 -21.54
C ASN A 111 13.33 1.88 -20.36
N GLU A 112 13.03 1.48 -19.12
CA GLU A 112 13.67 2.02 -17.90
C GLU A 112 15.14 1.61 -17.79
N ALA A 113 15.49 0.40 -18.20
CA ALA A 113 16.89 -0.07 -18.24
C ALA A 113 17.77 0.76 -19.21
N VAL A 114 17.19 1.31 -20.28
CA VAL A 114 17.89 2.21 -21.22
C VAL A 114 18.03 3.63 -20.66
N GLY A 115 17.10 4.07 -19.80
CA GLY A 115 17.15 5.38 -19.14
C GLY A 115 18.20 5.49 -18.02
N GLN A 116 18.45 4.41 -17.28
CA GLN A 116 19.36 4.40 -16.13
C GLN A 116 20.86 4.46 -16.54
N VAL A 117 21.21 4.14 -17.78
CA VAL A 117 22.61 4.17 -18.30
C VAL A 117 23.03 5.58 -18.77
N ARG A 118 22.12 6.57 -18.72
CA ARG A 118 22.45 7.98 -18.98
C ARG A 118 22.39 8.80 -17.69
N SER A 119 23.44 8.70 -16.89
CA SER A 119 23.86 9.80 -16.02
C SER A 119 25.38 9.87 -16.05
N GLN A 120 25.82 11.10 -16.30
CA GLN A 120 27.20 11.56 -16.49
C GLN A 120 28.10 11.22 -15.32
#